data_AF-B4JB07-F1
#
_entry.id   AF-B4JB07-F1
#
_cell.length_a   1.000
_cell.length_b   1.000
_cell.length_c   1.000
_cell.angle_alpha   90.00
_cell.angle_beta   90.00
_cell.angle_gamma   90.00
#
_symmetry.space_group_name_H-M   'P 1'
#
loop_
_entity.id
_entity.type
_entity.pdbx_description
1 polymer ?
#
loop_
_entity_poly.entity_id
_entity_poly.type
_entity_poly.pdbx_seq_one_letter_code
_entity_poly.pdbx_strand_id
1 'polypeptide(L)'
;MSAIFRPQCLKSIRQLVRNYSPKPSQNAVVIAAAVRTPNSFEYAQTEDQLAGLIIDELVKRTAVPREEFKKLFVCTSSDIVDSDSLSSVVQNLGLKSCQTHAIQNKACSVSGLQMSLECLQQNADGCIILGDTRAHIKQQVKDSMPSELITARMRPSRKPKATANTAKDGSDAPEECPGAAALALTTMETAERLQLQPLAVVREFFIVNDNKQAIYRLSNKQPIQLNDVHNWQLVVNDAPEQHLNMLAELNVKHVRTHDVKQSTASHVLTHTVHALPAGSLGCVIMESGDGRCVLMVLEKIMPATNPSKNLPQLTLYTKEPCPLCDELLAQLDQNFAGEFELKKVFIDRKENVRYLRLFRYDIPVLFLNGQFLCMHTLNEKALRDRLSALKLTATAAPSPAEPKKSK
;
A
#
# COMPACT_ATOMS: atom_id res chain seq x y z
N MET A 1 -12.70 57.64 19.45
CA MET A 1 -12.36 56.84 18.26
C MET A 1 -10.88 56.54 18.28
N SER A 2 -10.50 55.31 18.66
CA SER A 2 -9.10 54.86 18.68
C SER A 2 -9.11 53.37 18.35
N ALA A 3 -8.80 53.05 17.10
CA ALA A 3 -8.72 51.66 16.63
C ALA A 3 -7.26 51.20 16.70
N ILE A 4 -7.02 50.22 17.58
CA ILE A 4 -5.75 49.55 17.79
C ILE A 4 -5.63 48.46 16.71
N PHE A 5 -4.67 48.63 15.80
CA PHE A 5 -4.29 47.61 14.83
C PHE A 5 -3.58 46.45 15.53
N ARG A 6 -4.16 45.24 15.42
CA ARG A 6 -3.52 43.97 15.78
C ARG A 6 -2.53 43.57 14.68
N PRO A 7 -1.26 43.25 14.97
CA PRO A 7 -0.44 42.51 14.03
C PRO A 7 -0.75 41.02 14.18
N GLN A 8 -1.39 40.43 13.17
CA GLN A 8 -1.52 38.98 13.07
C GLN A 8 -0.12 38.37 12.89
N CYS A 9 0.14 37.40 13.76
CA CYS A 9 1.44 36.80 14.03
C CYS A 9 1.87 35.87 12.88
N LEU A 10 2.94 36.27 12.18
CA LEU A 10 3.71 35.44 11.27
C LEU A 10 4.44 34.33 12.05
N LYS A 11 3.79 33.18 12.22
CA LYS A 11 4.37 31.89 12.65
C LYS A 11 3.61 30.82 11.85
N SER A 12 4.16 29.94 11.02
CA SER A 12 5.46 29.28 10.98
C SER A 12 5.68 28.73 9.56
N ILE A 13 6.57 29.34 8.78
CA ILE A 13 7.06 28.84 7.48
C ILE A 13 8.33 27.96 7.66
N ARG A 14 8.70 27.65 8.91
CA ARG A 14 9.96 26.95 9.25
C ARG A 14 9.86 25.43 9.43
N GLN A 15 8.79 24.79 8.95
CA GLN A 15 8.62 23.32 9.04
C GLN A 15 8.95 22.55 7.75
N LEU A 16 9.38 23.21 6.67
CA LEU A 16 9.53 22.57 5.35
C LEU A 16 10.95 22.15 4.94
N VAL A 17 11.95 22.29 5.82
CA VAL A 17 13.29 21.77 5.54
C VAL A 17 13.86 21.16 6.82
N ARG A 18 13.47 19.92 7.12
CA ARG A 18 14.28 19.06 7.97
C ARG A 18 15.05 18.10 7.07
N ASN A 19 16.33 18.40 6.95
CA ASN A 19 17.34 17.52 6.37
C ASN A 19 17.42 16.22 7.20
N TYR A 20 16.61 15.22 6.87
CA TYR A 20 17.00 13.84 7.12
C TYR A 20 17.98 13.44 6.01
N SER A 21 19.22 13.13 6.41
CA SER A 21 20.30 12.69 5.51
C SER A 21 19.88 11.42 4.75
N PRO A 22 20.33 11.25 3.48
CA PRO A 22 19.54 10.68 2.42
C PRO A 22 19.86 9.20 2.18
N LYS A 23 18.85 8.47 1.72
CA LYS A 23 18.81 7.03 1.49
C LYS A 23 18.72 6.18 2.77
N PRO A 24 17.68 5.33 2.90
CA PRO A 24 17.66 4.33 3.96
C PRO A 24 18.83 3.37 3.79
N SER A 25 19.23 2.70 4.87
CA SER A 25 20.27 1.66 4.81
C SER A 25 19.92 0.64 3.72
N GLN A 26 20.91 0.07 3.03
CA GLN A 26 20.67 -0.93 1.98
C GLN A 26 19.80 -2.11 2.46
N ASN A 27 19.92 -2.49 3.74
CA ASN A 27 19.13 -3.56 4.36
C ASN A 27 17.77 -3.09 4.92
N ALA A 28 17.36 -1.85 4.68
CA ALA A 28 16.06 -1.37 5.14
C ALA A 28 14.94 -2.11 4.40
N VAL A 29 13.93 -2.56 5.14
CA VAL A 29 12.74 -3.20 4.54
C VAL A 29 11.88 -2.13 3.86
N VAL A 30 11.35 -2.46 2.70
CA VAL A 30 10.44 -1.62 1.93
C VAL A 30 9.18 -2.38 1.55
N ILE A 31 8.07 -1.65 1.44
CA ILE A 31 6.81 -2.16 0.87
C ILE A 31 6.83 -1.81 -0.63
N ALA A 32 7.13 -2.79 -1.48
CA ALA A 32 7.22 -2.61 -2.93
C ALA A 32 5.86 -2.37 -3.57
N ALA A 33 4.83 -3.10 -3.13
CA ALA A 33 3.44 -2.90 -3.54
C ALA A 33 2.48 -3.36 -2.44
N ALA A 34 1.25 -2.89 -2.51
CA ALA A 34 0.18 -3.21 -1.57
C ALA A 34 -1.18 -3.16 -2.26
N VAL A 35 -2.02 -4.18 -2.03
CA VAL A 35 -3.34 -4.33 -2.65
C VAL A 35 -4.34 -4.94 -1.68
N ARG A 36 -5.63 -4.65 -1.89
CA ARG A 36 -6.74 -5.33 -1.21
C ARG A 36 -7.98 -5.43 -2.08
N THR A 37 -8.87 -6.34 -1.71
CA THR A 37 -10.19 -6.49 -2.32
C THR A 37 -11.10 -5.30 -1.95
N PRO A 38 -12.03 -4.91 -2.85
CA PRO A 38 -13.11 -3.98 -2.49
C PRO A 38 -14.15 -4.66 -1.60
N ASN A 39 -14.91 -3.83 -0.87
CA ASN A 39 -15.94 -4.27 0.08
C ASN A 39 -17.15 -4.90 -0.62
N SER A 40 -17.39 -4.55 -1.90
CA SER A 40 -18.56 -4.98 -2.68
C SER A 40 -18.32 -6.28 -3.46
N PHE A 41 -17.47 -7.17 -2.93
CA PHE A 41 -17.21 -8.45 -3.57
C PHE A 41 -18.39 -9.39 -3.35
N GLU A 42 -19.42 -9.24 -4.19
CA GLU A 42 -20.59 -10.11 -4.16
C GLU A 42 -20.28 -11.49 -4.78
N TYR A 43 -20.45 -12.53 -3.94
CA TYR A 43 -20.61 -13.97 -4.20
C TYR A 43 -19.41 -14.89 -4.55
N ALA A 44 -19.34 -15.97 -3.75
CA ALA A 44 -18.86 -17.32 -4.04
C ALA A 44 -17.36 -17.56 -4.32
N GLN A 45 -16.47 -16.73 -3.77
CA GLN A 45 -15.05 -17.09 -3.71
C GLN A 45 -14.69 -17.64 -2.34
N THR A 46 -14.12 -18.84 -2.35
CA THR A 46 -13.48 -19.43 -1.18
C THR A 46 -12.19 -18.64 -0.85
N GLU A 47 -11.71 -18.69 0.39
CA GLU A 47 -10.53 -17.89 0.81
C GLU A 47 -9.27 -18.20 -0.04
N ASP A 48 -9.10 -19.43 -0.55
CA ASP A 48 -8.02 -19.83 -1.47
C ASP A 48 -8.14 -19.13 -2.84
N GLN A 49 -9.35 -18.97 -3.38
CA GLN A 49 -9.58 -18.23 -4.61
C GLN A 49 -9.26 -16.75 -4.43
N LEU A 50 -9.65 -16.17 -3.29
CA LEU A 50 -9.30 -14.80 -2.92
C LEU A 50 -7.78 -14.64 -2.77
N ALA A 51 -7.10 -15.61 -2.15
CA ALA A 51 -5.65 -15.62 -2.02
C ALA A 51 -4.98 -15.62 -3.40
N GLY A 52 -5.36 -16.52 -4.30
CA GLY A 52 -4.79 -16.57 -5.65
C GLY A 52 -5.00 -15.27 -6.43
N LEU A 53 -6.19 -14.70 -6.35
CA LEU A 53 -6.55 -13.46 -7.03
C LEU A 53 -5.78 -12.25 -6.48
N ILE A 54 -5.63 -12.12 -5.16
CA ILE A 54 -4.90 -10.99 -4.57
C ILE A 54 -3.38 -11.11 -4.80
N ILE A 55 -2.84 -12.34 -4.80
CA ILE A 55 -1.42 -12.61 -5.08
C ILE A 55 -1.08 -12.28 -6.53
N ASP A 56 -1.90 -12.72 -7.50
CA ASP A 56 -1.65 -12.43 -8.92
C ASP A 56 -1.67 -10.92 -9.19
N GLU A 57 -2.65 -10.21 -8.62
CA GLU A 57 -2.73 -8.76 -8.74
C GLU A 57 -1.52 -8.07 -8.11
N LEU A 58 -1.11 -8.47 -6.90
CA LEU A 58 0.09 -7.93 -6.25
C LEU A 58 1.32 -8.11 -7.13
N VAL A 59 1.56 -9.33 -7.64
CA VAL A 59 2.70 -9.64 -8.50
C VAL A 59 2.71 -8.73 -9.73
N LYS A 60 1.56 -8.50 -10.38
CA LYS A 60 1.44 -7.56 -11.50
C LYS A 60 1.81 -6.12 -11.10
N ARG A 61 1.31 -5.63 -9.97
CA ARG A 61 1.57 -4.25 -9.51
C ARG A 61 3.00 -4.00 -9.08
N THR A 62 3.70 -5.02 -8.59
CA THR A 62 5.13 -4.90 -8.26
C THR A 62 6.04 -4.79 -9.49
N ALA A 63 5.61 -5.31 -10.64
CA ALA A 63 6.44 -5.52 -11.83
C ALA A 63 7.72 -6.36 -11.58
N VAL A 64 7.77 -7.10 -10.46
CA VAL A 64 8.88 -7.98 -10.07
C VAL A 64 8.79 -9.30 -10.85
N PRO A 65 9.91 -9.84 -11.38
CA PRO A 65 9.93 -11.18 -11.98
C PRO A 65 9.45 -12.26 -11.01
N ARG A 66 8.70 -13.25 -11.51
CA ARG A 66 8.05 -14.27 -10.66
C ARG A 66 9.07 -15.11 -9.85
N GLU A 67 10.27 -15.29 -10.38
CA GLU A 67 11.40 -15.98 -9.77
C GLU A 67 12.05 -15.24 -8.58
N GLU A 68 11.79 -13.95 -8.43
CA GLU A 68 12.30 -13.16 -7.31
C GLU A 68 11.47 -13.34 -6.04
N PHE A 69 10.24 -13.85 -6.14
CA PHE A 69 9.43 -14.18 -4.98
C PHE A 69 9.90 -15.50 -4.36
N LYS A 70 10.42 -15.42 -3.14
CA LYS A 70 11.03 -16.56 -2.44
C LYS A 70 10.11 -17.17 -1.39
N LYS A 71 9.27 -16.35 -0.75
CA LYS A 71 8.36 -16.78 0.31
C LYS A 71 7.00 -16.11 0.21
N LEU A 72 5.97 -16.86 0.55
CA LEU A 72 4.58 -16.43 0.69
C LEU A 72 4.09 -16.84 2.08
N PHE A 73 3.72 -15.85 2.89
CA PHE A 73 3.01 -16.06 4.15
C PHE A 73 1.57 -15.60 3.97
N VAL A 74 0.58 -16.50 4.13
CA VAL A 74 -0.84 -16.14 4.10
C VAL A 74 -1.45 -16.40 5.47
N CYS A 75 -1.95 -15.36 6.11
CA CYS A 75 -2.72 -15.50 7.33
C CYS A 75 -4.21 -15.56 7.02
N THR A 76 -4.86 -16.63 7.45
CA THR A 76 -6.23 -16.99 7.08
C THR A 76 -7.08 -17.28 8.32
N SER A 77 -8.40 -17.03 8.23
CA SER A 77 -9.37 -17.52 9.21
C SER A 77 -9.94 -18.90 8.90
N SER A 78 -9.61 -19.47 7.74
CA SER A 78 -10.17 -20.70 7.22
C SER A 78 -9.25 -21.91 7.45
N ASP A 79 -9.85 -23.04 7.81
CA ASP A 79 -9.19 -24.35 7.85
C ASP A 79 -8.92 -24.94 6.46
N ILE A 80 -9.48 -24.34 5.41
CA ILE A 80 -9.34 -24.82 4.02
C ILE A 80 -8.04 -24.31 3.40
N VAL A 81 -7.56 -23.15 3.83
CA VAL A 81 -6.32 -22.55 3.32
C VAL A 81 -5.15 -23.11 4.13
N ASP A 82 -4.45 -24.07 3.54
CA ASP A 82 -3.25 -24.70 4.08
C ASP A 82 -2.06 -24.48 3.13
N SER A 83 -0.88 -24.93 3.55
CA SER A 83 0.34 -24.73 2.74
C SER A 83 0.31 -25.50 1.42
N ASP A 84 -0.45 -26.58 1.31
CA ASP A 84 -0.52 -27.41 0.10
C ASP A 84 -1.47 -26.79 -0.94
N SER A 85 -2.63 -26.28 -0.51
CA SER A 85 -3.54 -25.53 -1.36
C SER A 85 -2.90 -24.23 -1.84
N LEU A 86 -2.18 -23.52 -0.97
CA LEU A 86 -1.38 -22.35 -1.37
C LEU A 86 -0.25 -22.71 -2.33
N SER A 87 0.43 -23.84 -2.13
CA SER A 87 1.47 -24.30 -3.08
C SER A 87 0.90 -24.50 -4.47
N SER A 88 -0.29 -25.10 -4.56
CA SER A 88 -1.00 -25.30 -5.83
C SER A 88 -1.37 -23.97 -6.49
N VAL A 89 -1.87 -23.00 -5.72
CA VAL A 89 -2.17 -21.64 -6.19
C VAL A 89 -0.91 -20.97 -6.73
N VAL A 90 0.18 -20.97 -5.97
CA VAL A 90 1.47 -20.35 -6.33
C VAL A 90 2.10 -20.98 -7.57
N GLN A 91 2.01 -22.31 -7.72
CA GLN A 91 2.46 -23.03 -8.92
C GLN A 91 1.66 -22.63 -10.16
N ASN A 92 0.32 -22.52 -10.05
CA ASN A 92 -0.55 -22.08 -11.14
C ASN A 92 -0.26 -20.63 -11.54
N LEU A 93 0.11 -19.79 -10.58
CA LEU A 93 0.60 -18.44 -10.82
C LEU A 93 2.05 -18.42 -11.34
N GLY A 94 2.73 -19.55 -11.51
CA GLY A 94 4.09 -19.59 -12.05
C GLY A 94 5.17 -19.07 -11.10
N LEU A 95 4.89 -18.97 -9.80
CA LEU A 95 5.82 -18.59 -8.74
C LEU A 95 6.62 -19.82 -8.26
N LYS A 96 7.33 -20.48 -9.17
CA LYS A 96 7.89 -21.83 -8.97
C LYS A 96 8.91 -21.96 -7.83
N SER A 97 9.61 -20.88 -7.49
CA SER A 97 10.63 -20.84 -6.42
C SER A 97 10.09 -20.39 -5.07
N CYS A 98 8.78 -20.09 -4.99
CA CYS A 98 8.20 -19.48 -3.81
C CYS A 98 7.74 -20.54 -2.81
N GLN A 99 8.35 -20.55 -1.63
CA GLN A 99 7.91 -21.36 -0.50
C GLN A 99 6.62 -20.77 0.10
N THR A 100 5.65 -21.60 0.42
CA THR A 100 4.35 -21.17 0.96
C THR A 100 4.21 -21.55 2.44
N HIS A 101 3.55 -20.67 3.19
CA HIS A 101 3.26 -20.85 4.59
C HIS A 101 1.85 -20.33 4.87
N ALA A 102 0.91 -21.24 5.15
CA ALA A 102 -0.39 -20.88 5.70
C ALA A 102 -0.30 -20.70 7.21
N ILE A 103 -0.88 -19.62 7.74
CA ILE A 103 -0.91 -19.32 9.16
C ILE A 103 -2.36 -19.10 9.59
N GLN A 104 -2.83 -20.01 10.42
CA GLN A 104 -4.13 -19.95 11.07
C GLN A 104 -4.17 -18.80 12.09
N ASN A 105 -4.94 -17.75 11.80
CA ASN A 105 -5.05 -16.57 12.67
C ASN A 105 -6.49 -16.07 12.73
N LYS A 106 -7.05 -16.04 13.94
CA LYS A 106 -8.39 -15.48 14.23
C LYS A 106 -8.36 -13.99 14.58
N ALA A 107 -7.18 -13.41 14.71
CA ALA A 107 -6.93 -12.02 15.10
C ALA A 107 -5.93 -11.37 14.13
N CYS A 108 -5.71 -10.05 14.27
CA CYS A 108 -4.80 -9.26 13.44
C CYS A 108 -3.50 -10.01 13.15
N SER A 109 -3.25 -10.31 11.88
CA SER A 109 -2.24 -11.23 11.32
C SER A 109 -0.77 -10.86 11.58
N VAL A 110 -0.44 -10.55 12.83
CA VAL A 110 0.87 -10.11 13.29
C VAL A 110 1.94 -11.17 13.06
N SER A 111 1.61 -12.46 13.23
CA SER A 111 2.58 -13.56 13.05
C SER A 111 3.17 -13.60 11.64
N GLY A 112 2.35 -13.46 10.59
CA GLY A 112 2.85 -13.45 9.22
C GLY A 112 3.74 -12.24 8.91
N LEU A 113 3.38 -11.07 9.45
CA LEU A 113 4.19 -9.87 9.34
C LEU A 113 5.54 -10.03 10.04
N GLN A 114 5.54 -10.52 11.28
CA GLN A 114 6.74 -10.80 12.05
C GLN A 114 7.68 -11.74 11.27
N MET A 115 7.17 -12.89 10.81
CA MET A 115 7.96 -13.86 10.05
C MET A 115 8.54 -13.26 8.77
N SER A 116 7.77 -12.41 8.08
CA SER A 116 8.23 -11.73 6.86
C SER A 116 9.38 -10.76 7.16
N LEU A 117 9.27 -9.96 8.22
CA LEU A 117 10.29 -9.00 8.63
C LEU A 117 11.57 -9.70 9.11
N GLU A 118 11.44 -10.73 9.94
CA GLU A 118 12.58 -11.54 10.41
C GLU A 118 13.30 -12.24 9.26
N CYS A 119 12.55 -12.78 8.28
CA CYS A 119 13.14 -13.37 7.08
C CYS A 119 14.00 -12.37 6.32
N LEU A 120 13.52 -11.13 6.11
CA LEU A 120 14.27 -10.11 5.38
C LEU A 120 15.48 -9.58 6.17
N GLN A 121 15.41 -9.59 7.51
CA GLN A 121 16.55 -9.24 8.35
C GLN A 121 17.66 -10.30 8.32
N GLN A 122 17.30 -11.59 8.20
CA GLN A 122 18.24 -12.70 8.15
C GLN A 122 18.76 -12.99 6.74
N ASN A 123 17.90 -12.80 5.72
CA ASN A 123 18.21 -13.06 4.32
C ASN A 123 17.55 -12.00 3.44
N ALA A 124 18.38 -11.14 2.86
CA ALA A 124 17.94 -9.99 2.07
C ALA A 124 17.55 -10.32 0.62
N ASP A 125 17.72 -11.57 0.16
CA ASP A 125 17.54 -11.90 -1.25
C ASP A 125 16.07 -12.15 -1.63
N GLY A 126 15.62 -11.40 -2.63
CA GLY A 126 14.32 -11.54 -3.26
C GLY A 126 13.18 -10.80 -2.55
N CYS A 127 11.96 -11.18 -2.90
CA CYS A 127 10.72 -10.59 -2.42
C CYS A 127 9.93 -11.62 -1.60
N ILE A 128 9.27 -11.12 -0.55
CA ILE A 128 8.33 -11.86 0.29
C ILE A 128 6.93 -11.32 0.05
N ILE A 129 5.97 -12.21 -0.12
CA ILE A 129 4.55 -11.87 -0.15
C ILE A 129 3.97 -12.12 1.24
N LEU A 130 3.37 -11.10 1.83
CA LEU A 130 2.50 -11.23 2.99
C LEU A 130 1.06 -11.06 2.52
N GLY A 131 0.24 -12.09 2.68
CA GLY A 131 -1.17 -12.10 2.33
C GLY A 131 -2.06 -12.31 3.56
N ASP A 132 -3.27 -11.79 3.47
CA ASP A 132 -4.33 -11.98 4.44
C ASP A 132 -5.64 -12.32 3.72
N THR A 133 -6.34 -13.34 4.22
CA THR A 133 -7.70 -13.65 3.81
C THR A 133 -8.59 -13.80 5.03
N ARG A 134 -9.84 -13.34 4.92
CA ARG A 134 -10.85 -13.49 5.98
C ARG A 134 -12.22 -13.68 5.36
N ALA A 135 -13.00 -14.58 5.93
CA ALA A 135 -14.40 -14.79 5.54
C ALA A 135 -15.31 -13.61 5.91
N HIS A 136 -14.99 -12.89 7.00
CA HIS A 136 -15.81 -11.81 7.55
C HIS A 136 -14.94 -10.61 7.89
N ILE A 137 -14.94 -9.58 7.04
CA ILE A 137 -14.32 -8.28 7.33
C ILE A 137 -15.38 -7.19 7.24
N LYS A 138 -15.52 -6.42 8.32
CA LYS A 138 -16.21 -5.12 8.32
C LYS A 138 -15.27 -4.03 7.85
N GLN A 139 -15.28 -3.77 6.56
CA GLN A 139 -14.42 -2.74 6.00
C GLN A 139 -15.13 -1.39 6.00
N GLN A 140 -14.51 -0.37 6.62
CA GLN A 140 -15.08 0.97 6.65
C GLN A 140 -15.11 1.57 5.23
N VAL A 141 -16.32 1.76 4.68
CA VAL A 141 -16.54 2.17 3.27
C VAL A 141 -16.01 3.58 2.97
N LYS A 142 -15.95 4.47 3.96
CA LYS A 142 -15.72 5.91 3.74
C LYS A 142 -14.31 6.32 3.34
N ASP A 143 -13.31 5.45 3.52
CA ASP A 143 -11.89 5.83 3.42
C ASP A 143 -11.10 5.04 2.37
N SER A 144 -11.77 4.30 1.47
CA SER A 144 -11.06 3.50 0.48
C SER A 144 -10.41 4.34 -0.63
N MET A 145 -9.12 4.09 -0.87
CA MET A 145 -8.34 4.73 -1.92
C MET A 145 -8.38 3.87 -3.18
N PRO A 146 -8.81 4.39 -4.35
CA PRO A 146 -8.87 3.56 -5.57
C PRO A 146 -7.55 2.86 -5.94
N SER A 147 -6.40 3.43 -5.56
CA SER A 147 -5.08 2.85 -5.79
C SER A 147 -4.77 1.60 -4.95
N GLU A 148 -5.52 1.37 -3.88
CA GLU A 148 -5.35 0.21 -3.01
C GLU A 148 -6.20 -0.98 -3.47
N LEU A 149 -7.29 -0.71 -4.18
CA LEU A 149 -8.28 -1.71 -4.58
C LEU A 149 -7.84 -2.43 -5.85
N ILE A 150 -8.09 -3.73 -5.89
CA ILE A 150 -7.97 -4.52 -7.13
C ILE A 150 -9.09 -4.19 -8.11
N THR A 151 -8.81 -4.29 -9.41
CA THR A 151 -9.84 -4.18 -10.46
C THR A 151 -10.41 -5.56 -10.73
N ALA A 152 -11.28 -6.06 -9.86
CA ALA A 152 -11.94 -7.34 -10.15
C ALA A 152 -12.98 -7.16 -11.26
N ARG A 153 -12.96 -8.07 -12.24
CA ARG A 153 -14.07 -8.20 -13.21
C ARG A 153 -15.34 -8.57 -12.44
N MET A 154 -16.17 -7.57 -12.13
CA MET A 154 -17.54 -7.81 -11.70
C MET A 154 -18.25 -8.51 -12.85
N ARG A 155 -18.50 -9.82 -12.73
CA ARG A 155 -19.48 -10.45 -13.64
C ARG A 155 -20.84 -9.87 -13.25
N PRO A 156 -21.59 -9.22 -14.17
CA PRO A 156 -22.91 -8.71 -13.83
C PRO A 156 -23.79 -9.88 -13.38
N SER A 157 -24.29 -9.84 -12.15
CA SER A 157 -25.24 -10.83 -11.67
C SER A 157 -26.60 -10.60 -12.33
N ARG A 158 -27.22 -11.68 -12.81
CA ARG A 158 -28.68 -11.71 -12.93
C ARG A 158 -29.21 -11.71 -11.50
N LYS A 159 -29.87 -10.63 -11.09
CA LYS A 159 -30.60 -10.59 -9.81
C LYS A 159 -31.44 -11.87 -9.71
N PRO A 160 -31.29 -12.69 -8.65
CA PRO A 160 -32.29 -13.70 -8.35
C PRO A 160 -33.61 -12.95 -8.13
N LYS A 161 -34.68 -13.41 -8.79
CA LYS A 161 -36.03 -12.90 -8.52
C LYS A 161 -36.27 -13.02 -7.02
N ALA A 162 -36.38 -11.89 -6.35
CA ALA A 162 -36.84 -11.84 -4.97
C ALA A 162 -38.21 -12.54 -4.92
N THR A 163 -38.27 -13.71 -4.29
CA THR A 163 -39.51 -14.21 -3.75
C THR A 163 -39.94 -13.20 -2.68
N ALA A 164 -40.97 -12.43 -3.01
CA ALA A 164 -41.65 -11.57 -2.07
C ALA A 164 -42.13 -12.42 -0.89
N ASN A 165 -41.50 -12.22 0.27
CA ASN A 165 -42.11 -12.24 1.61
C ASN A 165 -41.01 -12.41 2.65
N THR A 166 -40.47 -11.29 3.13
CA THR A 166 -40.22 -11.05 4.56
C THR A 166 -39.83 -9.58 4.73
N ALA A 167 -40.35 -9.00 5.80
CA ALA A 167 -40.53 -7.57 5.98
C ALA A 167 -39.22 -6.80 6.16
N LYS A 168 -39.30 -5.52 5.81
CA LYS A 168 -38.39 -4.46 6.21
C LYS A 168 -38.10 -4.54 7.72
N ASP A 169 -36.85 -4.76 8.07
CA ASP A 169 -36.24 -4.10 9.22
C ASP A 169 -35.00 -3.36 8.72
N GLY A 170 -35.06 -2.04 8.82
CA GLY A 170 -33.92 -1.17 8.58
C GLY A 170 -32.93 -1.35 9.71
N SER A 171 -31.91 -2.18 9.48
CA SER A 171 -30.68 -2.14 10.26
C SER A 171 -29.54 -1.76 9.33
N ASP A 172 -28.97 -0.58 9.54
CA ASP A 172 -27.67 -0.16 8.98
C ASP A 172 -26.54 -0.99 9.63
N ALA A 173 -26.63 -2.31 9.59
CA ALA A 173 -25.55 -3.18 10.00
C ALA A 173 -24.52 -3.24 8.86
N PRO A 174 -23.22 -3.00 9.11
CA PRO A 174 -22.19 -3.17 8.08
C PRO A 174 -22.22 -4.61 7.58
N GLU A 175 -22.51 -4.79 6.30
CA GLU A 175 -22.52 -6.10 5.65
C GLU A 175 -21.12 -6.73 5.78
N GLU A 176 -21.05 -7.91 6.40
CA GLU A 176 -19.79 -8.64 6.54
C GLU A 176 -19.47 -9.32 5.21
N CYS A 177 -18.30 -9.03 4.65
CA CYS A 177 -17.89 -9.60 3.37
C CYS A 177 -16.53 -10.30 3.50
N PRO A 178 -16.29 -11.36 2.70
CA PRO A 178 -14.95 -11.91 2.54
C PRO A 178 -14.00 -10.83 2.02
N GLY A 179 -12.82 -10.73 2.62
CA GLY A 179 -11.84 -9.73 2.26
C GLY A 179 -10.43 -10.31 2.23
N ALA A 180 -9.62 -9.81 1.30
CA ALA A 180 -8.22 -10.18 1.19
C ALA A 180 -7.34 -8.96 0.92
N ALA A 181 -6.13 -9.00 1.46
CA ALA A 181 -5.11 -7.98 1.23
C ALA A 181 -3.74 -8.63 1.11
N ALA A 182 -2.83 -8.01 0.36
CA ALA A 182 -1.47 -8.50 0.22
C ALA A 182 -0.45 -7.36 0.07
N LEU A 183 0.75 -7.61 0.57
CA LEU A 183 1.92 -6.73 0.50
C LEU A 183 3.09 -7.49 -0.13
N ALA A 184 3.87 -6.79 -0.94
CA ALA A 184 5.19 -7.25 -1.36
C ALA A 184 6.25 -6.54 -0.52
N LEU A 185 7.01 -7.30 0.26
CA LEU A 185 8.08 -6.83 1.12
C LEU A 185 9.43 -7.25 0.55
N THR A 186 10.41 -6.36 0.56
CA THR A 186 11.79 -6.66 0.15
C THR A 186 12.76 -5.70 0.84
N THR A 187 14.05 -5.81 0.59
CA THR A 187 15.05 -4.84 1.06
C THR A 187 15.23 -3.70 0.07
N MET A 188 15.74 -2.56 0.52
CA MET A 188 16.07 -1.45 -0.36
C MET A 188 17.13 -1.86 -1.40
N GLU A 189 18.12 -2.68 -1.01
CA GLU A 189 19.11 -3.26 -1.92
C GLU A 189 18.46 -4.06 -3.06
N THR A 190 17.54 -4.97 -2.72
CA THR A 190 16.83 -5.76 -3.74
C THR A 190 15.92 -4.87 -4.58
N ALA A 191 15.28 -3.87 -3.98
CA ALA A 191 14.49 -2.88 -4.72
C ALA A 191 15.34 -2.08 -5.72
N GLU A 192 16.55 -1.65 -5.34
CA GLU A 192 17.50 -0.96 -6.23
C GLU A 192 17.98 -1.89 -7.35
N ARG A 193 18.36 -3.14 -7.02
CA ARG A 193 18.76 -4.19 -7.98
C ARG A 193 17.68 -4.44 -9.02
N LEU A 194 16.42 -4.48 -8.59
CA LEU A 194 15.25 -4.72 -9.44
C LEU A 194 14.67 -3.44 -10.04
N GLN A 195 15.27 -2.28 -9.78
CA GLN A 195 14.82 -0.96 -10.24
C GLN A 195 13.35 -0.65 -9.88
N LEU A 196 12.93 -1.09 -8.69
CA LEU A 196 11.59 -0.87 -8.16
C LEU A 196 11.45 0.56 -7.63
N GLN A 197 10.21 1.01 -7.52
CA GLN A 197 9.83 2.27 -6.88
C GLN A 197 8.88 1.94 -5.73
N PRO A 198 9.40 1.56 -4.55
CA PRO A 198 8.56 1.09 -3.46
C PRO A 198 7.59 2.17 -2.97
N LEU A 199 6.52 1.75 -2.30
CA LEU A 199 5.50 2.63 -1.76
C LEU A 199 5.94 3.29 -0.45
N ALA A 200 6.67 2.56 0.39
CA ALA A 200 7.11 3.03 1.70
C ALA A 200 8.37 2.29 2.17
N VAL A 201 9.15 2.94 3.05
CA VAL A 201 10.25 2.32 3.81
C VAL A 201 9.76 2.03 5.23
N VAL A 202 10.11 0.85 5.75
CA VAL A 202 10.00 0.55 7.18
C VAL A 202 11.18 1.20 7.88
N ARG A 203 10.93 2.31 8.60
CA ARG A 203 11.97 3.04 9.33
C ARG A 203 12.37 2.31 10.59
N GLU A 204 11.37 1.87 11.35
CA GLU A 204 11.53 1.16 12.60
C GLU A 204 10.40 0.16 12.78
N PHE A 205 10.69 -0.96 13.42
CA PHE A 205 9.65 -1.84 13.94
C PHE A 205 10.09 -2.52 15.24
N PHE A 206 9.13 -2.82 16.09
CA PHE A 206 9.35 -3.51 17.36
C PHE A 206 8.26 -4.55 17.59
N ILE A 207 8.66 -5.64 18.21
CA ILE A 207 7.76 -6.68 18.67
C ILE A 207 7.88 -6.74 20.20
N VAL A 208 6.76 -6.53 20.89
CA VAL A 208 6.69 -6.45 22.35
C VAL A 208 5.44 -7.16 22.86
N ASN A 209 5.37 -7.44 24.17
CA ASN A 209 4.24 -8.13 24.78
C ASN A 209 3.22 -7.17 25.43
N ASP A 210 3.21 -5.89 25.03
CA ASP A 210 2.30 -4.86 25.56
C ASP A 210 2.38 -3.58 24.71
N ASN A 211 1.23 -3.02 24.33
CA ASN A 211 1.10 -1.74 23.63
C ASN A 211 1.73 -0.57 24.38
N LYS A 212 1.60 -0.51 25.71
CA LYS A 212 2.17 0.60 26.50
C LYS A 212 3.69 0.61 26.40
N GLN A 213 4.30 -0.58 26.46
CA GLN A 213 5.73 -0.73 26.23
C GLN A 213 6.13 -0.35 24.80
N ALA A 214 5.29 -0.65 23.81
CA ALA A 214 5.54 -0.26 22.42
C ALA A 214 5.65 1.26 22.28
N ILE A 215 4.65 1.98 22.78
CA ILE A 215 4.57 3.46 22.73
C ILE A 215 5.72 4.08 23.53
N TYR A 216 6.03 3.55 24.72
CA TYR A 216 7.14 4.04 25.54
C TYR A 216 8.49 3.87 24.83
N ARG A 217 8.72 2.74 24.14
CA ARG A 217 9.94 2.52 23.36
C ARG A 217 10.10 3.54 22.23
N LEU A 218 9.02 3.88 21.54
CA LEU A 218 9.04 4.90 20.51
C LEU A 218 9.34 6.29 21.09
N SER A 219 8.75 6.62 22.25
CA SER A 219 8.94 7.91 22.93
C SER A 219 10.39 8.14 23.39
N ASN A 220 11.10 7.07 23.75
CA ASN A 220 12.45 7.15 24.31
C ASN A 220 13.58 7.06 23.29
N LYS A 221 13.29 6.73 22.03
CA LYS A 221 14.31 6.64 20.99
C LYS A 221 14.30 7.87 20.09
N GLN A 222 15.46 8.48 19.92
CA GLN A 222 15.74 9.36 18.77
C GLN A 222 16.26 8.46 17.64
N PRO A 223 15.82 8.63 16.37
CA PRO A 223 15.64 9.93 15.70
C PRO A 223 14.20 10.33 15.32
N ILE A 224 13.18 9.49 15.53
CA ILE A 224 11.79 9.78 15.13
C ILE A 224 11.05 10.42 16.30
N GLN A 225 10.61 11.68 16.15
CA GLN A 225 9.77 12.31 17.16
C GLN A 225 8.30 11.94 16.91
N LEU A 226 7.53 11.72 17.98
CA LEU A 226 6.10 11.39 17.89
C LEU A 226 5.30 12.45 17.11
N ASN A 227 5.69 13.72 17.24
CA ASN A 227 5.08 14.84 16.52
C ASN A 227 5.39 14.85 15.01
N ASP A 228 6.39 14.10 14.55
CA ASP A 228 6.72 13.97 13.13
C ASP A 228 5.82 12.90 12.45
N VAL A 229 5.12 12.08 13.23
CA VAL A 229 4.17 11.09 12.72
C VAL A 229 2.86 11.77 12.29
N HIS A 230 2.53 11.66 11.02
CA HIS A 230 1.37 12.28 10.40
C HIS A 230 0.05 11.58 10.75
N ASN A 231 0.04 10.24 10.75
CA ASN A 231 -1.14 9.44 11.11
C ASN A 231 -0.78 8.23 11.97
N TRP A 232 -1.74 7.80 12.78
CA TRP A 232 -1.61 6.67 13.68
C TRP A 232 -2.73 5.67 13.42
N GLN A 233 -2.38 4.41 13.17
CA GLN A 233 -3.33 3.30 13.04
C GLN A 233 -3.14 2.34 14.22
N LEU A 234 -4.15 2.19 15.05
CA LEU A 234 -4.13 1.31 16.21
C LEU A 234 -5.10 0.17 15.98
N VAL A 235 -4.60 -1.06 15.91
CA VAL A 235 -5.41 -2.27 15.92
C VAL A 235 -5.36 -2.83 17.33
N VAL A 236 -6.47 -2.71 18.06
CA VAL A 236 -6.55 -3.03 19.47
C VAL A 236 -7.78 -3.90 19.75
N ASN A 237 -7.74 -4.64 20.86
CA ASN A 237 -8.88 -5.38 21.36
C ASN A 237 -9.91 -4.46 22.05
N ASP A 238 -11.01 -5.03 22.56
CA ASP A 238 -12.10 -4.33 23.25
C ASP A 238 -11.62 -3.52 24.48
N ALA A 239 -11.19 -2.24 24.29
CA ALA A 239 -11.08 -1.12 25.26
C ALA A 239 -10.13 -0.01 24.73
N PRO A 240 -10.47 0.71 23.63
CA PRO A 240 -9.57 1.69 23.01
C PRO A 240 -9.26 2.91 23.89
N GLU A 241 -10.09 3.20 24.89
CA GLU A 241 -10.02 4.40 25.72
C GLU A 241 -8.68 4.56 26.44
N GLN A 242 -8.10 3.46 26.94
CA GLN A 242 -6.81 3.51 27.64
C GLN A 242 -5.66 3.89 26.69
N HIS A 243 -5.70 3.40 25.45
CA HIS A 243 -4.71 3.72 24.43
C HIS A 243 -4.88 5.14 23.90
N LEU A 244 -6.12 5.57 23.71
CA LEU A 244 -6.46 6.93 23.29
C LEU A 244 -6.02 7.96 24.32
N ASN A 245 -6.19 7.70 25.61
CA ASN A 245 -5.74 8.60 26.68
C ASN A 245 -4.20 8.74 26.67
N MET A 246 -3.48 7.62 26.56
CA MET A 246 -2.00 7.65 26.46
C MET A 246 -1.53 8.45 25.24
N LEU A 247 -2.18 8.29 24.09
CA LEU A 247 -1.83 9.04 22.89
C LEU A 247 -2.23 10.51 22.99
N ALA A 248 -3.34 10.83 23.65
CA ALA A 248 -3.76 12.20 23.91
C ALA A 248 -2.73 12.94 24.78
N GLU A 249 -2.17 12.27 25.79
CA GLU A 249 -1.06 12.82 26.61
C GLU A 249 0.18 13.13 25.78
N LEU A 250 0.41 12.38 24.70
CA LEU A 250 1.54 12.56 23.78
C LEU A 250 1.26 13.59 22.67
N ASN A 251 0.07 14.22 22.66
CA ASN A 251 -0.37 15.23 21.69
C ASN A 251 -0.23 14.79 20.21
N VAL A 252 -0.42 13.49 19.95
CA VAL A 252 -0.34 12.96 18.58
C VAL A 252 -1.60 13.32 17.79
N LYS A 253 -1.45 13.45 16.47
CA LYS A 253 -2.53 13.86 15.56
C LYS A 253 -3.02 12.68 14.71
N HIS A 254 -4.29 12.72 14.29
CA HIS A 254 -4.91 11.77 13.37
C HIS A 254 -4.78 10.29 13.78
N VAL A 255 -5.31 9.96 14.95
CA VAL A 255 -5.39 8.59 15.46
C VAL A 255 -6.64 7.89 14.92
N ARG A 256 -6.48 6.69 14.39
CA ARG A 256 -7.58 5.80 13.98
C ARG A 256 -7.44 4.46 14.68
N THR A 257 -8.56 3.97 15.20
CA THR A 257 -8.65 2.69 15.89
C THR A 257 -9.40 1.67 15.05
N HIS A 258 -8.93 0.43 15.08
CA HIS A 258 -9.47 -0.71 14.36
C HIS A 258 -9.65 -1.87 15.33
N ASP A 259 -10.72 -2.64 15.12
CA ASP A 259 -10.97 -3.88 15.86
C ASP A 259 -10.04 -4.99 15.37
N VAL A 260 -9.31 -5.60 16.30
CA VAL A 260 -8.38 -6.71 16.07
C VAL A 260 -9.00 -7.95 15.39
N LYS A 261 -10.31 -8.18 15.55
CA LYS A 261 -11.05 -9.27 14.91
C LYS A 261 -11.50 -8.93 13.49
N GLN A 262 -11.58 -7.64 13.17
CA GLN A 262 -12.11 -7.12 11.89
C GLN A 262 -11.02 -6.51 10.99
N SER A 263 -9.78 -6.49 11.45
CA SER A 263 -8.65 -5.90 10.72
C SER A 263 -7.44 -6.82 10.72
N THR A 264 -6.78 -6.90 9.57
CA THR A 264 -5.54 -7.66 9.44
C THR A 264 -4.36 -6.71 9.17
N ALA A 265 -3.14 -7.21 9.41
CA ALA A 265 -1.93 -6.45 9.17
C ALA A 265 -1.86 -5.94 7.72
N SER A 266 -2.10 -6.80 6.73
CA SER A 266 -2.03 -6.41 5.32
C SER A 266 -3.07 -5.36 4.95
N HIS A 267 -4.30 -5.42 5.50
CA HIS A 267 -5.32 -4.40 5.24
C HIS A 267 -4.91 -3.03 5.79
N VAL A 268 -4.46 -2.98 7.05
CA VAL A 268 -4.09 -1.73 7.72
C VAL A 268 -2.85 -1.13 7.06
N LEU A 269 -1.85 -1.94 6.76
CA LEU A 269 -0.63 -1.50 6.09
C LEU A 269 -0.90 -1.03 4.66
N THR A 270 -1.74 -1.75 3.91
CA THR A 270 -2.17 -1.34 2.57
C THR A 270 -2.82 0.04 2.60
N HIS A 271 -3.81 0.25 3.47
CA HIS A 271 -4.44 1.55 3.63
C HIS A 271 -3.43 2.63 4.01
N THR A 272 -2.58 2.35 4.99
CA THR A 272 -1.58 3.29 5.51
C THR A 272 -0.64 3.77 4.41
N VAL A 273 -0.06 2.87 3.62
CA VAL A 273 0.90 3.27 2.58
C VAL A 273 0.26 4.00 1.41
N HIS A 274 -1.04 3.79 1.14
CA HIS A 274 -1.74 4.50 0.07
C HIS A 274 -2.28 5.86 0.53
N ALA A 275 -2.70 5.98 1.79
CA ALA A 275 -3.28 7.20 2.35
C ALA A 275 -2.23 8.20 2.87
N LEU A 276 -1.00 7.77 3.16
CA LEU A 276 0.06 8.65 3.63
C LEU A 276 0.50 9.66 2.55
N PRO A 277 0.57 10.97 2.87
CA PRO A 277 1.24 11.95 2.03
C PRO A 277 2.71 11.57 1.75
N ALA A 278 3.20 11.90 0.57
CA ALA A 278 4.58 11.65 0.18
C ALA A 278 5.59 12.30 1.15
N GLY A 279 6.59 11.54 1.61
CA GLY A 279 7.60 11.99 2.59
C GLY A 279 7.12 12.04 4.05
N SER A 280 5.84 11.76 4.33
CA SER A 280 5.32 11.74 5.70
C SER A 280 5.52 10.38 6.38
N LEU A 281 5.54 10.42 7.72
CA LEU A 281 5.62 9.23 8.57
C LEU A 281 4.23 8.77 9.00
N GLY A 282 3.97 7.47 8.97
CA GLY A 282 2.81 6.85 9.61
C GLY A 282 3.24 5.81 10.62
N CYS A 283 2.54 5.73 11.75
CA CYS A 283 2.79 4.73 12.78
C CYS A 283 1.61 3.74 12.83
N VAL A 284 1.93 2.46 12.86
CA VAL A 284 0.95 1.38 12.96
C VAL A 284 1.28 0.56 14.20
N ILE A 285 0.30 0.35 15.07
CA ILE A 285 0.39 -0.50 16.26
C ILE A 285 -0.66 -1.59 16.10
N MET A 286 -0.24 -2.86 16.16
CA MET A 286 -1.11 -4.01 15.96
C MET A 286 -0.98 -4.99 17.10
N GLU A 287 -2.04 -5.16 17.87
CA GLU A 287 -2.16 -6.25 18.85
C GLU A 287 -2.53 -7.57 18.17
N SER A 288 -1.98 -8.65 18.69
CA SER A 288 -2.36 -10.02 18.42
C SER A 288 -3.20 -10.56 19.59
N GLY A 289 -4.03 -11.57 19.33
CA GLY A 289 -4.89 -12.18 20.35
C GLY A 289 -4.12 -12.89 21.48
N ASP A 290 -2.81 -13.09 21.32
CA ASP A 290 -1.90 -13.67 22.32
C ASP A 290 -1.13 -12.62 23.14
N GLY A 291 -1.46 -11.33 23.01
CA GLY A 291 -0.84 -10.23 23.75
C GLY A 291 0.45 -9.69 23.12
N ARG A 292 0.93 -10.27 22.01
CA ARG A 292 2.01 -9.66 21.22
C ARG A 292 1.50 -8.39 20.53
N CYS A 293 2.37 -7.40 20.42
CA CYS A 293 2.14 -6.16 19.71
C CYS A 293 3.29 -5.90 18.74
N VAL A 294 2.95 -5.50 17.51
CA VAL A 294 3.89 -4.93 16.56
C VAL A 294 3.66 -3.43 16.46
N LEU A 295 4.72 -2.66 16.74
CA LEU A 295 4.80 -1.25 16.38
C LEU A 295 5.66 -1.13 15.13
N MET A 296 5.19 -0.42 14.12
CA MET A 296 5.92 -0.16 12.89
C MET A 296 5.76 1.29 12.45
N VAL A 297 6.88 1.95 12.13
CA VAL A 297 6.92 3.29 11.56
C VAL A 297 7.27 3.21 10.09
N LEU A 298 6.40 3.74 9.25
CA LEU A 298 6.51 3.76 7.80
C LEU A 298 6.80 5.19 7.32
N GLU A 299 7.70 5.33 6.36
CA GLU A 299 7.85 6.57 5.60
C GLU A 299 7.38 6.37 4.17
N LYS A 300 6.44 7.21 3.71
CA LYS A 300 5.96 7.18 2.33
C LYS A 300 7.07 7.62 1.38
N ILE A 301 7.45 6.73 0.45
CA ILE A 301 8.46 7.07 -0.56
C ILE A 301 7.83 7.97 -1.62
N MET A 302 8.58 9.01 -1.96
CA MET A 302 8.32 9.83 -3.15
C MET A 302 8.84 9.09 -4.38
N PRO A 303 8.00 8.77 -5.38
CA PRO A 303 8.50 8.17 -6.61
C PRO A 303 9.47 9.13 -7.29
N ALA A 304 10.68 8.66 -7.55
CA ALA A 304 11.76 9.51 -8.05
C ALA A 304 11.39 10.07 -9.43
N THR A 305 11.42 11.40 -9.57
CA THR A 305 11.40 12.05 -10.89
C THR A 305 12.79 11.96 -11.50
N ASN A 306 12.86 11.68 -12.80
CA ASN A 306 14.15 11.62 -13.48
C ASN A 306 14.78 13.03 -13.48
N PRO A 307 15.95 13.26 -12.85
CA PRO A 307 16.47 14.62 -12.65
C PRO A 307 16.80 15.34 -13.97
N SER A 308 16.92 14.61 -15.07
CA SER A 308 17.14 15.16 -16.42
C SER A 308 15.85 15.54 -17.16
N LYS A 309 14.66 15.22 -16.61
CA LYS A 309 13.36 15.51 -17.24
C LYS A 309 12.46 16.24 -16.26
N ASN A 310 11.95 17.40 -16.69
CA ASN A 310 11.08 18.25 -15.86
C ASN A 310 9.66 17.68 -15.66
N LEU A 311 9.29 16.61 -16.39
CA LEU A 311 7.95 16.01 -16.34
C LEU A 311 8.00 14.57 -15.78
N PRO A 312 6.99 14.16 -14.99
CA PRO A 312 6.79 12.77 -14.60
C PRO A 312 6.68 11.84 -15.81
N GLN A 313 7.16 10.60 -15.69
CA GLN A 313 7.08 9.60 -16.76
C GLN A 313 5.88 8.67 -16.55
N LEU A 314 4.97 8.61 -17.53
CA LEU A 314 3.97 7.56 -17.65
C LEU A 314 4.51 6.44 -18.55
N THR A 315 4.55 5.22 -18.04
CA THR A 315 4.87 4.02 -18.82
C THR A 315 3.60 3.24 -19.12
N LEU A 316 3.29 3.08 -20.41
CA LEU A 316 2.16 2.31 -20.91
C LEU A 316 2.64 0.97 -21.48
N TYR A 317 2.23 -0.13 -20.85
CA TYR A 317 2.40 -1.46 -21.40
C TYR A 317 1.23 -1.77 -22.35
N THR A 318 1.55 -2.08 -23.60
CA THR A 318 0.59 -2.20 -24.72
C THR A 318 1.06 -3.23 -25.76
N LYS A 319 0.27 -3.44 -26.82
CA LYS A 319 0.60 -4.25 -28.02
C LYS A 319 -0.07 -3.62 -29.24
N GLU A 320 0.31 -4.04 -30.44
CA GLU A 320 -0.34 -3.59 -31.67
C GLU A 320 -1.06 -4.74 -32.40
N PRO A 321 -2.34 -4.58 -32.79
CA PRO A 321 -3.29 -3.51 -32.42
C PRO A 321 -3.86 -3.67 -31.00
N CYS A 322 -4.29 -2.58 -30.36
CA CYS A 322 -4.95 -2.58 -29.04
C CYS A 322 -5.99 -1.45 -28.89
N PRO A 323 -7.29 -1.71 -29.19
CA PRO A 323 -8.34 -0.69 -29.08
C PRO A 323 -8.49 -0.08 -27.69
N LEU A 324 -8.40 -0.91 -26.63
CA LEU A 324 -8.45 -0.43 -25.24
C LEU A 324 -7.29 0.53 -24.91
N CYS A 325 -6.14 0.31 -25.53
CA CYS A 325 -4.98 1.17 -25.36
C CYS A 325 -5.18 2.50 -26.10
N ASP A 326 -5.81 2.47 -27.27
CA ASP A 326 -6.13 3.67 -28.06
C ASP A 326 -7.15 4.55 -27.32
N GLU A 327 -8.19 3.96 -26.73
CA GLU A 327 -9.16 4.67 -25.87
C GLU A 327 -8.48 5.33 -24.66
N LEU A 328 -7.61 4.59 -23.97
CA LEU A 328 -6.88 5.12 -22.82
C LEU A 328 -5.94 6.27 -23.21
N LEU A 329 -5.29 6.19 -24.38
CA LEU A 329 -4.44 7.27 -24.89
C LEU A 329 -5.25 8.53 -25.21
N ALA A 330 -6.42 8.38 -25.84
CA ALA A 330 -7.31 9.50 -26.11
C ALA A 330 -7.75 10.22 -24.81
N GLN A 331 -8.06 9.47 -23.76
CA GLN A 331 -8.39 10.03 -22.44
C GLN A 331 -7.21 10.78 -21.82
N LEU A 332 -5.99 10.24 -21.93
CA LEU A 332 -4.77 10.90 -21.45
C LEU A 332 -4.52 12.22 -22.19
N ASP A 333 -4.64 12.22 -23.52
CA ASP A 333 -4.44 13.40 -24.35
C ASP A 333 -5.51 14.48 -24.08
N GLN A 334 -6.76 14.08 -23.84
CA GLN A 334 -7.85 15.02 -23.56
C GLN A 334 -7.71 15.71 -22.20
N ASN A 335 -7.30 14.96 -21.16
CA ASN A 335 -7.43 15.42 -19.77
C ASN A 335 -6.10 15.82 -19.12
N PHE A 336 -4.95 15.40 -19.67
CA PHE A 336 -3.64 15.51 -19.02
C PHE A 336 -2.49 15.87 -19.98
N ALA A 337 -2.79 16.37 -21.19
CA ALA A 337 -1.78 16.73 -22.17
C ALA A 337 -0.73 17.71 -21.61
N GLY A 338 0.55 17.40 -21.85
CA GLY A 338 1.69 18.22 -21.42
C GLY A 338 2.06 18.09 -19.94
N GLU A 339 1.34 17.29 -19.14
CA GLU A 339 1.65 17.10 -17.72
C GLU A 339 2.65 15.97 -17.45
N PHE A 340 2.94 15.14 -18.45
CA PHE A 340 3.80 13.97 -18.33
C PHE A 340 4.52 13.65 -19.65
N GLU A 341 5.54 12.80 -19.55
CA GLU A 341 6.16 12.15 -20.70
C GLU A 341 5.64 10.71 -20.83
N LEU A 342 5.11 10.36 -22.00
CA LEU A 342 4.62 9.01 -22.27
C LEU A 342 5.73 8.11 -22.84
N LYS A 343 5.94 6.95 -22.23
CA LYS A 343 6.77 5.85 -22.72
C LYS A 343 5.90 4.63 -23.01
N LYS A 344 5.85 4.20 -24.28
CA LYS A 344 5.15 2.96 -24.66
C LYS A 344 6.12 1.77 -24.60
N VAL A 345 5.68 0.67 -23.99
CA VAL A 345 6.37 -0.61 -23.93
C VAL A 345 5.49 -1.66 -24.59
N PHE A 346 5.91 -2.13 -25.76
CA PHE A 346 5.21 -3.15 -26.52
C PHE A 346 5.57 -4.54 -25.97
N ILE A 347 4.61 -5.18 -25.31
CA ILE A 347 4.83 -6.43 -24.57
C ILE A 347 5.03 -7.64 -25.48
N ASP A 348 4.60 -7.56 -26.73
CA ASP A 348 4.71 -8.59 -27.77
C ASP A 348 6.10 -8.67 -28.41
N ARG A 349 6.99 -7.70 -28.13
CA ARG A 349 8.38 -7.73 -28.60
C ARG A 349 9.23 -8.74 -27.82
N LYS A 350 10.22 -9.33 -28.49
CA LYS A 350 11.06 -10.42 -27.94
C LYS A 350 11.84 -9.99 -26.70
N GLU A 351 12.30 -8.74 -26.66
CA GLU A 351 12.98 -8.14 -25.52
C GLU A 351 12.07 -7.95 -24.29
N ASN A 352 10.74 -7.96 -24.48
CA ASN A 352 9.73 -7.68 -23.46
C ASN A 352 8.92 -8.92 -23.04
N VAL A 353 9.40 -10.13 -23.34
CA VAL A 353 8.70 -11.39 -23.01
C VAL A 353 8.33 -11.50 -21.53
N ARG A 354 9.12 -10.91 -20.63
CA ARG A 354 8.78 -10.83 -19.20
C ARG A 354 7.45 -10.09 -18.96
N TYR A 355 7.22 -8.99 -19.66
CA TYR A 355 5.99 -8.20 -19.56
C TYR A 355 4.83 -8.88 -20.29
N LEU A 356 5.10 -9.64 -21.35
CA LEU A 356 4.09 -10.50 -21.96
C LEU A 356 3.55 -11.49 -20.94
N ARG A 357 4.43 -12.18 -20.20
CA ARG A 357 4.03 -13.14 -19.16
C ARG A 357 3.27 -12.49 -18.01
N LEU A 358 3.52 -11.21 -17.73
CA LEU A 358 2.90 -10.48 -16.63
C LEU A 358 1.55 -9.84 -17.01
N PHE A 359 1.46 -9.24 -18.20
CA PHE A 359 0.36 -8.33 -18.56
C PHE A 359 -0.46 -8.76 -19.79
N ARG A 360 -0.22 -9.95 -20.38
CA ARG A 360 -0.89 -10.40 -21.63
C ARG A 360 -2.41 -10.16 -21.66
N TYR A 361 -3.08 -10.34 -20.52
CA TYR A 361 -4.53 -10.22 -20.40
C TYR A 361 -4.98 -8.94 -19.70
N ASP A 362 -4.04 -8.08 -19.31
CA ASP A 362 -4.28 -6.92 -18.45
C ASP A 362 -3.94 -5.57 -19.10
N ILE A 363 -3.42 -5.58 -20.32
CA ILE A 363 -3.19 -4.34 -21.07
C ILE A 363 -4.52 -3.61 -21.38
N PRO A 364 -4.54 -2.26 -21.37
CA PRO A 364 -3.41 -1.38 -21.05
C PRO A 364 -3.03 -1.40 -19.56
N VAL A 365 -1.74 -1.33 -19.26
CA VAL A 365 -1.24 -1.15 -17.87
C VAL A 365 -0.40 0.11 -17.78
N LEU A 366 -0.71 0.98 -16.82
CA LEU A 366 -0.03 2.26 -16.60
C LEU A 366 0.77 2.28 -15.31
N PHE A 367 1.97 2.82 -15.40
CA PHE A 367 2.83 3.15 -14.26
C PHE A 367 3.22 4.63 -14.31
N LEU A 368 3.20 5.32 -13.18
CA LEU A 368 3.68 6.69 -13.01
C LEU A 368 4.98 6.66 -12.23
N ASN A 369 6.08 7.13 -12.83
CA ASN A 369 7.42 7.09 -12.25
C ASN A 369 7.76 5.71 -11.66
N GLY A 370 7.44 4.63 -12.39
CA GLY A 370 7.70 3.25 -11.96
C GLY A 370 6.76 2.70 -10.89
N GLN A 371 5.79 3.47 -10.38
CA GLN A 371 4.74 2.97 -9.48
C GLN A 371 3.45 2.66 -10.25
N PHE A 372 2.83 1.50 -9.95
CA PHE A 372 1.57 1.11 -10.57
C PHE A 372 0.48 2.18 -10.39
N LEU A 373 -0.23 2.50 -11.47
CA LEU A 373 -1.34 3.46 -11.49
C LEU A 373 -2.68 2.76 -11.72
N CYS A 374 -2.83 2.05 -12.83
CA CYS A 374 -4.06 1.34 -13.19
C CYS A 374 -3.81 0.29 -14.29
N MET A 375 -4.81 -0.56 -14.50
CA MET A 375 -4.89 -1.52 -15.61
C MET A 375 -6.31 -1.53 -16.19
N HIS A 376 -6.45 -1.95 -17.44
CA HIS A 376 -7.68 -2.00 -18.26
C HIS A 376 -8.31 -0.64 -18.58
N THR A 377 -8.48 0.25 -17.58
CA THR A 377 -9.13 1.56 -17.69
C THR A 377 -8.29 2.63 -16.99
N LEU A 378 -8.32 3.87 -17.50
CA LEU A 378 -7.66 5.00 -16.85
C LEU A 378 -8.34 5.35 -15.52
N ASN A 379 -7.55 5.44 -14.45
CA ASN A 379 -8.00 6.00 -13.19
C ASN A 379 -7.64 7.50 -13.12
N GLU A 380 -8.51 8.34 -13.68
CA GLU A 380 -8.27 9.79 -13.79
C GLU A 380 -8.05 10.46 -12.44
N LYS A 381 -8.83 10.07 -11.43
CA LYS A 381 -8.72 10.62 -10.08
C LYS A 381 -7.34 10.31 -9.49
N ALA A 382 -6.93 9.05 -9.52
CA ALA A 382 -5.62 8.63 -8.99
C ALA A 382 -4.45 9.32 -9.73
N LEU A 383 -4.57 9.49 -11.05
CA LEU A 383 -3.53 10.18 -11.84
C LEU A 383 -3.45 11.66 -11.45
N ARG A 384 -4.60 12.35 -11.39
CA ARG A 384 -4.68 13.76 -11.02
C ARG A 384 -4.11 14.02 -9.63
N ASP A 385 -4.50 13.20 -8.65
CA ASP A 385 -4.03 13.33 -7.27
C ASP A 385 -2.51 13.17 -7.20
N ARG A 386 -1.94 12.15 -7.87
CA ARG A 386 -0.49 11.90 -7.88
C ARG A 386 0.30 12.97 -8.62
N LEU A 387 -0.18 13.46 -9.77
CA LEU A 387 0.46 14.57 -10.49
C LEU A 387 0.44 15.86 -9.65
N SER A 388 -0.66 16.13 -8.94
CA SER A 388 -0.77 17.30 -8.05
C SER A 388 0.24 17.23 -6.90
N ALA A 389 0.41 16.06 -6.29
CA ALA A 389 1.36 15.83 -5.22
C ALA A 389 2.81 16.07 -5.69
N LEU A 390 3.17 15.62 -6.90
CA LEU A 390 4.49 15.85 -7.48
C LEU A 390 4.78 17.34 -7.74
N LYS A 391 3.78 18.12 -8.19
CA LYS A 391 3.92 19.57 -8.42
C LYS A 391 4.14 20.36 -7.12
N LEU A 392 3.42 20.01 -6.05
CA LEU A 392 3.58 20.63 -4.74
C LEU A 392 4.99 20.40 -4.18
N THR A 393 5.59 19.25 -4.45
CA THR A 393 6.96 18.97 -3.99
C THR A 393 8.04 19.61 -4.84
N ALA A 394 7.82 19.79 -6.15
CA ALA A 394 8.77 20.49 -7.02
C ALA A 394 8.92 21.97 -6.66
N THR A 395 7.84 22.60 -6.19
CA THR A 395 7.83 24.02 -5.76
C THR A 395 8.44 24.26 -4.37
N ALA A 396 8.61 23.21 -3.56
CA ALA A 396 9.22 23.28 -2.24
C ALA A 396 10.75 23.05 -2.23
N ALA A 397 11.36 22.64 -3.36
CA ALA A 397 12.80 22.48 -3.48
C ALA A 397 13.50 23.85 -3.66
N PRO A 398 14.49 24.22 -2.84
CA PRO A 398 15.21 25.48 -3.02
C PRO A 398 15.99 25.47 -4.33
N SER A 399 15.81 26.54 -5.12
CA SER A 399 16.61 26.85 -6.31
C SER A 399 18.11 26.75 -6.01
N PRO A 400 18.92 26.12 -6.89
CA PRO A 400 20.37 26.12 -6.71
C PRO A 400 20.88 27.56 -6.76
N ALA A 401 21.47 28.00 -5.64
CA ALA A 401 22.03 29.33 -5.51
C ALA A 401 23.03 29.61 -6.65
N GLU A 402 22.77 30.69 -7.40
CA GLU A 402 23.70 31.19 -8.41
C GLU A 402 25.08 31.44 -7.76
N PRO A 403 26.18 31.04 -8.41
CA PRO A 403 27.51 31.30 -7.90
C PRO A 403 27.74 32.81 -7.89
N LYS A 404 27.83 33.40 -6.69
CA LYS A 404 28.27 34.77 -6.50
C LYS A 404 29.65 34.92 -7.12
N LYS A 405 29.72 35.64 -8.24
CA LYS A 405 30.98 36.12 -8.82
C LYS A 405 31.66 37.03 -7.79
N SER A 406 32.77 36.56 -7.23
CA SER A 406 33.72 37.37 -6.49
C SER A 406 34.33 38.40 -7.45
N LYS A 407 34.23 39.68 -7.05
CA LYS A 407 35.06 40.77 -7.57
C LYS A 407 36.20 41.01 -6.61
#